data_AF-K8EIY4-F1
#
_entry.id   AF-K8EIY4-F1
#
_cell.length_a   1.000
_cell.length_b   1.000
_cell.length_c   1.000
_cell.angle_alpha   90.00
_cell.angle_beta   90.00
_cell.angle_gamma   90.00
#
_symmetry.space_group_name_H-M   'P 1'
#
loop_
_entity.id
_entity.type
_entity.pdbx_description
1 polymer ?
#
loop_
_entity_poly.entity_id
_entity_poly.type
_entity_poly.pdbx_seq_one_letter_code
_entity_poly.pdbx_strand_id
1 'polypeptide(L)'
;MIVNVISSLLLFCVGIGAGYQVANLGTIQSMRERKAIQQYFDCASNDFTYFYAGIDDNYIVSLESKVFLVKFSLSRPTQIVYCVEDETGYQSEA
;
A
#
# COMPACT_ATOMS: atom_id res chain seq x y z
N MET A 1 40.53 -15.88 -16.44
CA MET A 1 39.71 -16.56 -15.40
C MET A 1 39.33 -15.61 -14.25
N ILE A 2 40.29 -14.87 -13.66
CA ILE A 2 40.05 -13.92 -12.54
C ILE A 2 39.06 -12.79 -12.88
N VAL A 3 39.12 -12.22 -14.09
CA VAL A 3 38.26 -11.09 -14.51
C VAL A 3 36.77 -11.46 -14.60
N ASN A 4 36.45 -12.72 -14.93
CA ASN A 4 35.07 -13.22 -14.93
C ASN A 4 34.54 -13.39 -13.52
N VAL A 5 35.37 -13.81 -12.56
CA VAL A 5 34.95 -13.98 -11.16
C VAL A 5 34.62 -12.63 -10.51
N ILE A 6 35.44 -11.60 -10.77
CA ILE A 6 35.22 -10.24 -10.23
C ILE A 6 33.96 -9.60 -10.85
N SER A 7 33.75 -9.77 -12.15
CA SER A 7 32.56 -9.24 -12.84
C SER A 7 31.27 -9.91 -12.35
N SER A 8 31.29 -11.23 -12.12
CA SER A 8 30.16 -11.96 -11.54
C SER A 8 29.86 -11.53 -10.10
N LEU A 9 30.89 -11.24 -9.29
CA LEU A 9 30.72 -10.75 -7.92
C LEU A 9 30.12 -9.33 -7.88
N LEU A 10 30.56 -8.45 -8.80
CA LEU A 10 29.99 -7.11 -8.94
C LEU A 10 28.52 -7.14 -9.34
N LEU A 11 28.14 -7.97 -10.32
CA LEU A 11 26.74 -8.14 -10.73
C LEU A 11 25.88 -8.73 -9.61
N PHE A 12 26.43 -9.63 -8.79
CA PHE A 12 25.76 -10.17 -7.62
C PHE A 12 25.49 -9.09 -6.55
N CYS A 13 26.46 -8.21 -6.29
CA CYS A 13 26.28 -7.09 -5.37
C CYS A 13 25.23 -6.08 -5.88
N VAL A 14 25.22 -5.78 -7.18
CA VAL A 14 24.20 -4.90 -7.79
C VAL A 14 22.81 -5.55 -7.75
N GLY A 15 22.71 -6.85 -8.00
CA GLY A 15 21.45 -7.60 -7.90
C GLY A 15 20.84 -7.56 -6.50
N ILE A 16 21.65 -7.73 -5.46
CA ILE A 16 21.19 -7.63 -4.06
C ILE A 16 20.82 -6.18 -3.69
N GLY A 17 21.65 -5.21 -4.09
CA GLY A 17 21.41 -3.79 -3.80
C GLY A 17 20.17 -3.22 -4.49
N ALA A 18 19.87 -3.68 -5.71
CA ALA A 18 18.65 -3.32 -6.42
C ALA A 18 17.42 -4.00 -5.81
N GLY A 19 17.51 -5.30 -5.48
CA GLY A 19 16.42 -6.07 -4.87
C GLY A 19 15.97 -5.52 -3.51
N TYR A 20 16.92 -5.08 -2.67
CA TYR A 20 16.61 -4.50 -1.36
C TYR A 20 15.83 -3.18 -1.47
N GLN A 21 16.12 -2.36 -2.50
CA GLN A 21 15.44 -1.08 -2.69
C GLN A 21 13.98 -1.25 -3.13
N VAL A 22 13.68 -2.24 -3.99
CA VAL A 22 12.30 -2.46 -4.47
C VAL A 22 11.37 -2.92 -3.34
N ALA A 23 11.86 -3.77 -2.43
CA ALA A 23 11.10 -4.18 -1.24
C ALA A 23 10.84 -3.00 -0.28
N ASN A 24 11.78 -2.07 -0.17
CA ASN A 24 11.65 -0.94 0.75
C ASN A 24 10.72 0.17 0.21
N LEU A 25 10.65 0.35 -1.11
CA LEU A 25 9.74 1.32 -1.74
C LEU A 25 8.27 0.98 -1.49
N GLY A 26 7.89 -0.30 -1.56
CA GLY A 26 6.53 -0.74 -1.23
C GLY A 26 6.16 -0.49 0.24
N THR A 27 7.13 -0.67 1.15
CA THR A 27 6.95 -0.40 2.59
C THR A 27 6.77 1.10 2.88
N ILE A 28 7.47 1.97 2.17
CA ILE A 28 7.31 3.44 2.35
C ILE A 28 5.92 3.89 1.89
N GLN A 29 5.43 3.34 0.77
CA GLN A 29 4.11 3.69 0.26
C GLN A 29 3.01 3.25 1.23
N SER A 30 3.05 2.01 1.73
CA SER A 30 2.06 1.51 2.68
C SER A 30 2.05 2.27 4.00
N MET A 31 3.22 2.73 4.49
CA MET A 31 3.28 3.62 5.66
C MET A 31 2.57 4.96 5.43
N ARG A 32 2.68 5.54 4.23
CA ARG A 32 2.03 6.82 3.89
C ARG A 32 0.52 6.66 3.78
N GLU A 33 0.06 5.60 3.12
CA GLU A 33 -1.36 5.26 2.99
C GLU A 33 -2.00 5.00 4.36
N ARG A 34 -1.34 4.21 5.24
CA ARG A 34 -1.80 3.99 6.62
C ARG A 34 -1.94 5.32 7.36
N LYS A 35 -0.94 6.20 7.25
CA LYS A 35 -1.01 7.52 7.87
C LYS A 35 -2.17 8.36 7.33
N ALA A 36 -2.46 8.28 6.04
CA ALA A 36 -3.59 8.98 5.43
C ALA A 36 -4.93 8.53 6.02
N ILE A 37 -5.12 7.21 6.17
CA ILE A 37 -6.33 6.63 6.74
C ILE A 37 -6.49 7.06 8.21
N GLN A 38 -5.43 6.93 9.01
CA GLN A 38 -5.44 7.36 10.40
C GLN A 38 -5.80 8.84 10.55
N GLN A 39 -5.26 9.70 9.70
CA GLN A 39 -5.54 11.14 9.73
C GLN A 39 -6.95 11.50 9.26
N TYR A 40 -7.50 10.76 8.29
CA TYR A 40 -8.81 11.04 7.73
C TYR A 40 -9.95 10.55 8.64
N PHE A 41 -9.80 9.35 9.21
CA PHE A 41 -10.81 8.71 10.06
C PHE A 41 -10.57 8.90 11.56
N ASP A 42 -9.49 9.59 11.95
CA ASP A 42 -9.07 9.80 13.35
C ASP A 42 -9.01 8.49 14.15
N CYS A 43 -8.37 7.47 13.58
CA CYS A 43 -8.32 6.11 14.12
C CYS A 43 -6.89 5.57 14.32
N ALA A 44 -6.74 4.55 15.17
CA ALA A 44 -5.47 3.89 15.37
C ALA A 44 -5.18 2.89 14.24
N SER A 45 -3.90 2.57 14.03
CA SER A 45 -3.44 1.76 12.89
C SER A 45 -3.91 0.30 12.90
N ASN A 46 -4.49 -0.13 14.02
CA ASN A 46 -5.03 -1.45 14.31
C ASN A 46 -6.56 -1.48 14.25
N ASP A 47 -7.22 -0.33 14.08
CA ASP A 47 -8.69 -0.23 14.08
C ASP A 47 -9.26 -0.48 12.68
N PHE A 48 -8.42 -0.44 11.65
CA PHE A 48 -8.81 -0.65 10.27
C PHE A 48 -7.92 -1.67 9.54
N THR A 49 -8.48 -2.25 8.50
CA THR A 49 -7.74 -2.94 7.44
C THR A 49 -8.03 -2.27 6.11
N TYR A 50 -7.10 -2.36 5.16
CA TYR A 50 -7.32 -1.79 3.84
C TYR A 50 -6.65 -2.62 2.74
N PHE A 51 -7.25 -2.64 1.56
CA PHE A 51 -6.76 -3.39 0.40
C PHE A 51 -7.13 -2.71 -0.91
N TYR A 52 -6.39 -3.04 -1.97
CA TYR A 52 -6.64 -2.51 -3.30
C TYR A 52 -7.89 -3.16 -3.91
N ALA A 53 -8.84 -2.36 -4.39
CA ALA A 53 -10.12 -2.84 -4.92
C ALA A 53 -10.01 -3.41 -6.34
N GLY A 54 -8.90 -3.19 -7.04
CA GLY A 54 -8.71 -3.66 -8.42
C GLY A 54 -9.39 -2.81 -9.50
N ILE A 55 -10.20 -1.82 -9.12
CA ILE A 55 -11.03 -1.00 -10.03
C ILE A 55 -10.78 0.49 -9.76
N ASP A 56 -10.46 1.24 -10.81
CA ASP A 56 -10.30 2.71 -10.82
C ASP A 56 -9.37 3.29 -9.75
N ASP A 57 -8.30 2.57 -9.42
CA ASP A 57 -7.33 2.93 -8.37
C ASP A 57 -7.96 3.14 -6.98
N ASN A 58 -9.11 2.50 -6.72
CA ASN A 58 -9.76 2.55 -5.42
C ASN A 58 -9.12 1.59 -4.42
N TYR A 59 -9.17 1.99 -3.16
CA TYR A 59 -8.85 1.15 -2.02
C TYR A 59 -10.11 0.98 -1.18
N ILE A 60 -10.28 -0.22 -0.64
CA ILE A 60 -11.32 -0.52 0.33
C ILE A 60 -10.70 -0.42 1.71
N VAL A 61 -11.31 0.37 2.59
CA VAL A 61 -10.96 0.49 4.01
C VAL A 61 -12.10 -0.10 4.82
N SER A 62 -11.82 -1.15 5.56
CA SER A 62 -12.74 -1.70 6.56
C SER A 62 -12.36 -1.09 7.90
N LEU A 63 -13.26 -0.30 8.49
CA LEU A 63 -13.11 0.31 9.79
C LEU A 63 -14.35 -0.04 10.61
N GLU A 64 -14.15 -0.72 11.74
CA GLU A 64 -15.24 -1.25 12.57
C GLU A 64 -16.20 -2.16 11.75
N SER A 65 -17.50 -1.84 11.71
CA SER A 65 -18.53 -2.54 10.91
C SER A 65 -18.89 -1.82 9.62
N LYS A 66 -18.03 -0.88 9.17
CA LYS A 66 -18.24 -0.08 7.98
C LYS A 66 -17.15 -0.32 6.96
N VAL A 67 -17.55 -0.24 5.69
CA VAL A 67 -16.65 -0.36 4.55
C VAL A 67 -16.65 0.97 3.82
N PHE A 68 -15.47 1.44 3.45
CA PHE A 68 -15.29 2.69 2.74
C PHE A 68 -14.47 2.45 1.48
N LEU A 69 -14.88 3.05 0.37
CA LEU A 69 -14.08 3.16 -0.83
C LEU A 69 -13.34 4.49 -0.81
N VAL A 70 -12.02 4.44 -0.84
CA VAL A 70 -11.13 5.60 -0.73
C VAL A 70 -10.17 5.70 -1.91
N LYS A 71 -9.77 6.92 -2.27
CA LYS A 71 -8.63 7.17 -3.16
C LYS A 71 -7.61 8.06 -2.47
N PHE A 72 -6.34 7.70 -2.59
CA PHE A 72 -5.22 8.51 -2.13
C PHE A 72 -4.82 9.55 -3.17
N SER A 73 -4.29 10.69 -2.72
CA SER A 73 -3.68 11.66 -3.62
C SER A 73 -2.41 11.08 -4.25
N LEU A 74 -2.34 11.06 -5.58
CA LEU A 74 -1.13 10.67 -6.31
C LEU A 74 0.06 11.59 -6.01
N SER A 75 -0.20 12.87 -5.71
CA SER A 75 0.85 13.84 -5.37
C SER A 75 1.29 13.79 -3.90
N ARG A 76 0.38 13.36 -3.01
CA ARG A 76 0.57 13.33 -1.56
C ARG A 76 -0.12 12.11 -0.96
N PRO A 77 0.49 10.91 -1.02
CA PRO A 77 -0.13 9.65 -0.58
C PRO A 77 -0.32 9.54 0.95
N THR A 78 -0.21 10.65 1.69
CA THR A 78 -0.64 10.82 3.08
C THR A 78 -2.01 11.48 3.18
N GLN A 79 -2.72 11.68 2.07
CA GLN A 79 -4.01 12.35 2.03
C GLN A 79 -5.03 11.52 1.23
N ILE A 80 -6.22 11.37 1.78
CA ILE A 80 -7.39 10.82 1.10
C ILE A 80 -8.11 11.97 0.38
N VAL A 81 -8.39 11.79 -0.92
CA VAL A 81 -9.05 12.80 -1.77
C VAL A 81 -10.47 12.41 -2.17
N TYR A 82 -10.83 11.15 -1.95
CA TYR A 82 -12.16 10.61 -2.19
C TYR A 82 -12.44 9.57 -1.11
N CYS A 83 -13.66 9.61 -0.55
CA CYS A 83 -14.15 8.65 0.41
C CYS A 83 -15.66 8.52 0.26
N VAL A 84 -16.15 7.30 0.10
CA VAL A 84 -17.58 6.99 0.13
C VAL A 84 -17.79 5.76 1.02
N GLU A 85 -18.81 5.79 1.87
CA GLU A 85 -19.23 4.61 2.63
C GLU A 85 -19.93 3.66 1.66
N ASP A 86 -19.45 2.43 1.59
CA ASP A 86 -20.11 1.37 0.85
C ASP A 86 -21.17 0.74 1.76
N GLU A 87 -22.40 1.20 1.59
CA GLU A 87 -23.57 0.69 2.33
C GLU A 87 -23.95 -0.74 1.92
N THR A 88 -23.31 -1.31 0.90
CA THR A 88 -23.44 -2.73 0.58
C THR A 88 -22.56 -3.56 1.52
N GLY A 89 -22.91 -3.53 2.82
CA GLY A 89 -22.44 -4.54 3.76
C GLY A 89 -22.67 -5.92 3.14
N TYR A 90 -21.61 -6.73 3.07
CA TYR A 90 -21.58 -8.09 2.52
C TYR A 90 -22.98 -8.72 2.48
N GLN A 91 -23.67 -8.63 1.34
CA GLN A 91 -24.69 -9.61 1.04
C GLN A 91 -23.92 -10.90 0.81
N SER A 92 -23.78 -11.67 1.89
CA SER A 92 -23.49 -13.09 1.79
C SER A 92 -24.62 -13.70 0.95
N GLU A 93 -24.39 -13.85 -0.35
CA GLU A 93 -25.22 -14.73 -1.15
C GLU A 93 -25.06 -16.14 -0.57
N ALA A 94 -26.21 -16.67 -0.16
CA ALA A 94 -26.42 -17.95 0.52
C ALA A 94 -26.19 -19.17 -0.39
#